data_AF-A0A536NB05-F1
#
_entry.id   AF-A0A536NB05-F1
#
_cell.length_a   1.000
_cell.length_b   1.000
_cell.length_c   1.000
_cell.angle_alpha   90.00
_cell.angle_beta   90.00
_cell.angle_gamma   90.00
#
_symmetry.space_group_name_H-M   'P 1'
#
loop_
_entity.id
_entity.type
_entity.pdbx_description
1 polymer ?
#
loop_
_entity_poly.entity_id
_entity_poly.type
_entity_poly.pdbx_seq_one_letter_code
_entity_poly.pdbx_strand_id
1 'polypeptide(L)'
;MRENASRLFVWGTYVVAAAVVVQFLLAGLGVFADSGFLFWHASVNSVVVGLLPLVLVLVGWLGRVPGRLLWLMAAMFGLTVLQSLLLFPYHLDARGALRYISGLHVVNALFMAWVVLQLVDRTRAWAARPA
;
A
#
# COMPACT_ATOMS: atom_id res chain seq x y z
N MET A 1 -6.30 -12.51 -23.52
CA MET A 1 -5.78 -12.67 -22.13
C MET A 1 -4.87 -11.53 -21.70
N ARG A 2 -3.78 -11.23 -22.44
CA ARG A 2 -2.84 -10.15 -22.11
C ARG A 2 -3.49 -8.79 -21.89
N GLU A 3 -4.36 -8.37 -22.81
CA GLU A 3 -5.02 -7.06 -22.73
C GLU A 3 -5.91 -6.94 -21.48
N ASN A 4 -6.69 -7.98 -21.18
CA ASN A 4 -7.51 -8.03 -19.97
C ASN A 4 -6.64 -7.96 -18.70
N ALA A 5 -5.50 -8.65 -18.67
CA ALA A 5 -4.57 -8.59 -17.55
C ALA A 5 -3.96 -7.19 -17.37
N SER A 6 -3.58 -6.52 -18.46
CA SER A 6 -3.12 -5.12 -18.43
C SER A 6 -4.19 -4.16 -17.93
N ARG A 7 -5.44 -4.29 -18.40
CA ARG A 7 -6.56 -3.46 -17.92
C ARG A 7 -6.85 -3.74 -16.44
N LEU A 8 -6.80 -4.99 -16.01
CA LEU A 8 -6.98 -5.37 -14.61
C LEU A 8 -5.86 -4.78 -13.73
N PHE A 9 -4.61 -4.77 -14.19
CA PHE A 9 -3.51 -4.11 -13.50
C PHE A 9 -3.79 -2.61 -13.30
N VAL A 10 -4.25 -1.92 -14.34
CA VAL A 10 -4.59 -0.49 -14.28
C VAL A 10 -5.69 -0.22 -13.26
N TRP A 11 -6.80 -0.96 -13.32
CA TRP A 11 -7.88 -0.84 -12.34
C TRP A 11 -7.41 -1.15 -10.92
N GLY A 12 -6.62 -2.23 -10.78
CA GLY A 12 -6.02 -2.62 -9.51
C GLY A 12 -5.17 -1.53 -8.89
N THR A 13 -4.38 -0.79 -9.68
CA THR A 13 -3.61 0.36 -9.19
C THR A 13 -4.50 1.42 -8.54
N TYR A 14 -5.67 1.72 -9.12
CA TYR A 14 -6.62 2.65 -8.51
C TYR A 14 -7.25 2.09 -7.24
N VAL A 15 -7.54 0.79 -7.19
CA VAL A 15 -8.03 0.14 -5.96
C VAL A 15 -6.99 0.22 -4.84
N VAL A 16 -5.70 -0.01 -5.14
CA VAL A 16 -4.62 0.15 -4.15
C VAL A 16 -4.55 1.60 -3.67
N ALA A 17 -4.64 2.58 -4.56
CA ALA A 17 -4.65 4.00 -4.19
C ALA A 17 -5.84 4.35 -3.27
N ALA A 18 -7.04 3.88 -3.60
CA ALA A 18 -8.23 4.06 -2.77
C ALA A 18 -8.07 3.38 -1.39
N ALA A 19 -7.53 2.16 -1.35
CA ALA A 19 -7.28 1.43 -0.10
C ALA A 19 -6.28 2.16 0.80
N VAL A 20 -5.25 2.82 0.23
CA VAL A 20 -4.32 3.68 0.99
C VAL A 20 -5.05 4.88 1.59
N VAL A 21 -5.93 5.56 0.84
CA VAL A 21 -6.73 6.67 1.39
C VAL A 21 -7.65 6.18 2.52
N VAL A 22 -8.33 5.05 2.31
CA VAL A 22 -9.15 4.39 3.34
C VAL A 22 -8.30 4.06 4.57
N GLN A 23 -7.02 3.72 4.42
CA GLN A 23 -6.16 3.46 5.58
C GLN A 23 -5.99 4.67 6.47
N PHE A 24 -5.72 5.85 5.90
CA PHE A 24 -5.60 7.08 6.67
C PHE A 24 -6.93 7.46 7.32
N LEU A 25 -8.04 7.30 6.62
CA LEU A 25 -9.36 7.56 7.16
C LEU A 25 -9.66 6.65 8.36
N LEU A 26 -9.43 5.35 8.25
CA LEU A 26 -9.67 4.39 9.33
C LEU A 26 -8.75 4.65 10.53
N ALA A 27 -7.49 5.03 10.30
CA ALA A 27 -6.58 5.44 11.38
C ALA A 27 -7.12 6.69 12.11
N GLY A 28 -7.53 7.71 11.35
CA GLY A 28 -8.08 8.94 11.90
C GLY A 28 -9.37 8.70 12.70
N LEU A 29 -10.31 7.94 12.15
CA LEU A 29 -11.53 7.53 12.87
C LEU A 29 -11.20 6.71 14.12
N GLY A 30 -10.18 5.86 14.05
CA GLY A 30 -9.65 5.09 15.18
C GLY A 30 -9.18 5.96 16.35
N VAL A 31 -8.56 7.10 16.04
CA VAL A 31 -8.01 8.03 17.02
C VAL A 31 -9.07 9.01 17.52
N PHE A 32 -9.91 9.54 16.64
CA PHE A 32 -10.79 10.68 16.93
C PHE A 32 -12.25 10.31 17.19
N ALA A 33 -12.72 9.13 16.79
CA ALA A 33 -14.13 8.75 16.88
C ALA A 33 -14.34 7.46 17.69
N ASP A 34 -13.75 6.34 17.25
CA ASP A 34 -13.93 5.04 17.88
C ASP A 34 -12.72 4.13 17.60
N SER A 35 -12.08 3.65 18.67
CA SER A 35 -10.96 2.70 18.60
C SER A 35 -11.27 1.41 17.81
N GLY A 36 -12.54 1.02 17.64
CA GLY A 36 -12.95 -0.09 16.78
C GLY A 36 -12.50 0.06 15.32
N PHE A 37 -12.33 1.29 14.81
CA PHE A 37 -11.78 1.52 13.47
C PHE A 37 -10.29 1.15 13.35
N LEU A 38 -9.55 1.08 14.47
CA LEU A 38 -8.16 0.60 14.46
C LEU A 38 -8.07 -0.89 14.13
N PHE A 39 -9.09 -1.69 14.44
CA PHE A 39 -9.15 -3.09 14.00
C PHE A 39 -9.28 -3.17 12.47
N TRP A 40 -10.19 -2.39 11.89
CA TRP A 40 -10.38 -2.32 10.44
C TRP A 40 -9.11 -1.80 9.74
N HIS A 41 -8.45 -0.81 10.32
CA HIS A 41 -7.17 -0.29 9.85
C HIS A 41 -6.08 -1.37 9.90
N ALA A 42 -5.84 -1.97 11.07
CA ALA A 42 -4.67 -2.83 11.29
C ALA A 42 -4.84 -4.25 10.74
N SER A 43 -6.07 -4.75 10.62
CA SER A 43 -6.33 -6.17 10.31
C SER A 43 -6.99 -6.39 8.96
N VAL A 44 -7.96 -5.57 8.57
CA VAL A 44 -8.76 -5.82 7.35
C VAL A 44 -8.18 -5.07 6.16
N ASN A 45 -8.09 -3.76 6.26
CA ASN A 45 -7.63 -2.95 5.14
C ASN A 45 -6.12 -3.07 4.90
N SER A 46 -5.34 -3.39 5.94
CA SER A 46 -3.91 -3.73 5.82
C SER A 46 -3.66 -4.95 4.93
N VAL A 47 -4.55 -5.94 4.93
CA VAL A 47 -4.49 -7.11 4.04
C VAL A 47 -4.70 -6.70 2.59
N VAL A 48 -5.62 -5.77 2.33
CA VAL A 48 -5.83 -5.22 0.98
C VAL A 48 -4.58 -4.47 0.52
N VAL A 49 -4.08 -3.53 1.33
CA VAL A 49 -2.90 -2.72 0.99
C VAL A 49 -1.62 -3.58 0.87
N GLY A 50 -1.52 -4.67 1.61
CA GLY A 50 -0.38 -5.59 1.57
C GLY A 50 -0.46 -6.62 0.43
N LEU A 51 -1.54 -7.41 0.37
CA LEU A 51 -1.60 -8.58 -0.52
C LEU A 51 -2.08 -8.24 -1.93
N LEU A 52 -2.97 -7.26 -2.11
CA LEU A 52 -3.44 -6.88 -3.45
C LEU A 52 -2.29 -6.48 -4.37
N PRO A 53 -1.28 -5.67 -3.94
CA PRO A 53 -0.12 -5.40 -4.77
C PRO A 53 0.62 -6.64 -5.25
N LEU A 54 0.75 -7.69 -4.42
CA LEU A 54 1.40 -8.93 -4.82
C LEU A 54 0.61 -9.66 -5.91
N VAL A 55 -0.71 -9.73 -5.77
CA VAL A 55 -1.60 -10.26 -6.82
C VAL A 55 -1.46 -9.45 -8.11
N LEU A 56 -1.42 -8.11 -8.00
CA LEU A 56 -1.28 -7.23 -9.16
C LEU A 56 0.09 -7.35 -9.83
N VAL A 57 1.16 -7.68 -9.09
CA VAL A 57 2.46 -8.00 -9.72
C VAL A 57 2.33 -9.21 -10.63
N LEU A 58 1.64 -10.27 -10.20
CA LEU A 58 1.42 -11.47 -11.02
C LEU A 58 0.53 -11.15 -12.24
N VAL A 59 -0.57 -10.42 -12.03
CA VAL A 59 -1.46 -9.97 -13.12
C VAL A 59 -0.72 -9.09 -14.12
N GLY A 60 0.08 -8.13 -13.63
CA GLY A 60 0.85 -7.22 -14.47
C GLY A 60 1.95 -7.95 -15.25
N TRP A 61 2.58 -8.96 -14.65
CA TRP A 61 3.52 -9.84 -15.36
C TRP A 61 2.85 -10.55 -16.54
N LEU A 62 1.66 -11.13 -16.34
CA LEU A 62 0.86 -11.73 -17.41
C LEU A 62 0.41 -10.70 -18.48
N GLY A 63 0.14 -9.46 -18.07
CA GLY A 63 -0.13 -8.33 -18.96
C GLY A 63 1.09 -7.81 -19.71
N ARG A 64 2.30 -8.23 -19.32
CA ARG A 64 3.59 -7.66 -19.74
C ARG A 64 3.68 -6.15 -19.48
N VAL A 65 3.22 -5.75 -18.30
CA VAL A 65 3.42 -4.40 -17.75
C VAL A 65 4.93 -4.16 -17.58
N PRO A 66 5.44 -2.94 -17.83
CA PRO A 66 6.85 -2.61 -17.64
C PRO A 66 7.36 -3.00 -16.24
N GLY A 67 8.53 -3.65 -16.17
CA GLY A 67 9.09 -4.14 -14.91
C GLY A 67 9.29 -3.04 -13.85
N ARG A 68 9.53 -1.78 -14.26
CA ARG A 68 9.60 -0.65 -13.33
C ARG A 68 8.28 -0.39 -12.58
N LEU A 69 7.13 -0.60 -13.22
CA LEU A 69 5.82 -0.50 -12.57
C LEU A 69 5.57 -1.71 -11.66
N LEU A 70 5.98 -2.91 -12.08
CA LEU A 70 5.88 -4.10 -11.23
C LEU A 70 6.72 -3.97 -9.96
N TRP A 71 7.94 -3.43 -10.05
CA TRP A 71 8.76 -3.17 -8.87
C TRP A 71 8.15 -2.12 -7.94
N LEU A 72 7.57 -1.07 -8.50
CA LEU A 72 6.88 -0.05 -7.71
C LEU A 72 5.62 -0.61 -7.02
N MET A 73 4.88 -1.48 -7.70
CA MET A 73 3.75 -2.22 -7.12
C MET A 73 4.24 -3.17 -6.02
N ALA A 74 5.28 -3.97 -6.27
CA ALA A 74 5.87 -4.87 -5.29
C ALA A 74 6.40 -4.12 -4.05
N ALA A 75 6.92 -2.91 -4.24
CA ALA A 75 7.38 -2.07 -3.13
C ALA A 75 6.26 -1.77 -2.14
N MET A 76 4.99 -1.68 -2.56
CA MET A 76 3.87 -1.49 -1.62
C MET A 76 3.73 -2.63 -0.62
N PHE A 77 3.93 -3.89 -1.06
CA PHE A 77 3.97 -5.03 -0.14
C PHE A 77 5.16 -4.93 0.81
N GLY A 78 6.35 -4.64 0.29
CA GLY A 78 7.56 -4.46 1.11
C GLY A 78 7.42 -3.37 2.17
N LEU A 79 6.82 -2.24 1.81
CA LEU A 79 6.54 -1.13 2.72
C LEU A 79 5.46 -1.47 3.75
N THR A 80 4.49 -2.34 3.41
CA THR A 80 3.50 -2.86 4.37
C THR A 80 4.15 -3.80 5.39
N VAL A 81 5.11 -4.63 4.96
CA VAL A 81 5.92 -5.46 5.88
C VAL A 81 6.73 -4.56 6.79
N LEU A 82 7.43 -3.56 6.24
CA LEU A 82 8.17 -2.57 7.03
C LEU A 82 7.25 -1.85 8.03
N GLN A 83 6.02 -1.52 7.63
CA GLN A 83 5.05 -0.87 8.49
C GLN A 83 4.72 -1.68 9.75
N SER A 84 4.67 -3.01 9.60
CA SER A 84 4.45 -3.95 10.71
C SER A 84 5.69 -4.06 11.59
N LEU A 85 6.89 -4.10 10.99
CA LEU A 85 8.15 -4.15 11.74
C LEU A 85 8.39 -2.89 12.57
N LEU A 86 8.00 -1.71 12.09
CA LEU A 86 8.14 -0.46 12.83
C LEU A 86 7.28 -0.44 14.11
N LEU A 87 6.19 -1.22 14.19
CA LEU A 87 5.38 -1.34 15.40
C LEU A 87 5.91 -2.38 16.40
N PHE A 88 6.94 -3.15 16.05
CA PHE A 88 7.50 -4.17 16.92
C PHE A 88 7.93 -3.64 18.31
N PRO A 89 8.64 -2.48 18.44
CA PRO A 89 8.97 -1.92 19.75
C PRO A 89 7.74 -1.54 20.59
N TYR A 90 6.66 -1.06 19.96
CA TYR A 90 5.41 -0.77 20.64
C TYR A 90 4.77 -2.05 21.21
N HIS A 91 4.73 -3.14 20.42
CA HIS A 91 4.16 -4.42 20.86
C HIS A 91 4.99 -5.13 21.94
N LEU A 92 6.29 -4.86 22.02
CA LEU A 92 7.16 -5.36 23.09
C LEU A 92 7.10 -4.54 24.39
N ASP A 93 6.26 -3.51 24.46
CA ASP A 93 6.25 -2.52 25.55
C ASP A 93 7.63 -1.90 25.83
N ALA A 94 8.42 -1.67 24.77
CA ALA A 94 9.70 -1.01 24.90
C ALA A 94 9.53 0.41 25.45
N ARG A 95 10.54 0.88 26.20
CA ARG A 95 10.56 2.22 26.83
C ARG A 95 11.66 3.11 26.25
N GLY A 96 11.51 4.42 26.46
CA GLY A 96 12.48 5.42 26.02
C GLY A 96 12.62 5.48 24.50
N ALA A 97 13.84 5.74 24.01
CA ALA A 97 14.13 6.00 22.60
C ALA A 97 13.68 4.86 21.66
N LEU A 98 13.72 3.60 22.11
CA LEU A 98 13.29 2.45 21.31
C LEU A 98 11.79 2.51 20.95
N ARG A 99 10.95 3.05 21.84
CA ARG A 99 9.53 3.24 21.56
C ARG A 99 9.28 4.31 20.50
N TYR A 100 10.13 5.34 20.46
CA TYR A 100 9.99 6.44 19.51
C TYR A 100 10.24 6.00 18.06
N ILE A 101 10.98 4.91 17.85
CA ILE A 101 11.16 4.29 16.53
C ILE A 101 9.80 3.90 15.92
N SER A 102 8.82 3.48 16.75
CA SER A 102 7.48 3.17 16.25
C SER A 102 6.74 4.38 15.68
N GLY A 103 7.17 5.61 15.99
CA GLY A 103 6.68 6.82 15.32
C GLY A 103 7.00 6.86 13.82
N LEU A 104 8.05 6.15 13.36
CA LEU A 104 8.37 6.03 11.94
C LEU A 104 7.27 5.31 11.14
N HIS A 105 6.36 4.58 11.80
CA HIS A 105 5.19 4.00 11.16
C HIS A 105 4.37 5.06 10.40
N VAL A 106 4.18 6.24 11.00
CA VAL A 106 3.44 7.34 10.34
C VAL A 106 4.22 7.89 9.14
N VAL A 107 5.54 8.01 9.28
CA VAL A 107 6.42 8.50 8.19
C VAL A 107 6.42 7.51 7.01
N ASN A 108 6.49 6.21 7.28
CA ASN A 108 6.40 5.17 6.27
C ASN A 108 5.02 5.16 5.59
N ALA A 109 3.93 5.44 6.32
CA ALA A 109 2.61 5.61 5.71
C ALA A 109 2.58 6.77 4.70
N LEU A 110 3.17 7.92 5.04
CA LEU A 110 3.29 9.05 4.12
C LEU A 110 4.13 8.70 2.88
N PHE A 111 5.21 7.94 3.07
CA PHE A 111 6.02 7.45 1.96
C PHE A 111 5.23 6.48 1.06
N MET A 112 4.46 5.56 1.63
CA MET A 112 3.55 4.68 0.88
C MET A 112 2.51 5.47 0.09
N ALA A 113 1.94 6.54 0.67
CA ALA A 113 1.03 7.44 -0.05
C ALA A 113 1.73 8.10 -1.24
N TRP A 114 2.96 8.59 -1.08
CA TRP A 114 3.73 9.13 -2.20
C TRP A 114 4.01 8.07 -3.28
N VAL A 115 4.41 6.85 -2.89
CA VAL A 115 4.63 5.73 -3.83
C VAL A 115 3.36 5.40 -4.61
N VAL A 116 2.19 5.40 -3.96
CA VAL A 116 0.93 5.10 -4.65
C VAL A 116 0.55 6.17 -5.67
N LEU A 117 0.84 7.45 -5.39
CA LEU A 117 0.66 8.54 -6.37
C LEU A 117 1.57 8.33 -7.58
N GLN A 118 2.86 8.03 -7.33
CA GLN A 118 3.81 7.70 -8.41
C GLN A 118 3.34 6.50 -9.25
N LEU A 119 2.74 5.50 -8.60
CA LEU A 119 2.22 4.31 -9.26
C LEU A 119 1.02 4.65 -10.16
N VAL A 120 0.07 5.45 -9.67
CA VAL A 120 -1.07 5.92 -10.46
C VAL A 120 -0.60 6.72 -11.67
N ASP A 121 0.25 7.72 -11.48
CA ASP A 121 0.71 8.61 -12.55
C ASP A 121 1.44 7.84 -13.66
N ARG A 122 2.38 6.98 -13.28
CA ARG A 122 3.15 6.18 -14.24
C ARG A 122 2.30 5.11 -14.91
N THR A 123 1.33 4.53 -14.22
CA THR A 123 0.39 3.56 -14.81
C THR A 123 -0.50 4.24 -15.84
N ARG A 124 -1.02 5.44 -15.55
CA ARG A 124 -1.80 6.25 -16.51
C ARG A 124 -0.99 6.61 -17.74
N ALA A 125 0.23 7.13 -17.52
CA ALA A 125 1.13 7.51 -18.60
C ALA A 125 1.53 6.31 -19.49
N TRP A 126 1.65 5.11 -18.91
CA TRP A 126 1.89 3.89 -19.67
C TRP A 126 0.65 3.44 -20.45
N ALA A 127 -0.52 3.42 -19.83
CA ALA A 127 -1.76 2.96 -20.45
C ALA A 127 -2.23 3.87 -21.61
N ALA A 128 -1.85 5.15 -21.60
CA ALA A 128 -2.17 6.10 -22.66
C ALA A 128 -1.23 6.03 -23.88
N ARG A 129 -0.17 5.20 -23.85
CA ARG A 129 0.75 5.08 -24.99
C ARG A 129 0.08 4.36 -26.16
N PRO A 130 0.23 4.85 -27.40
CA PRO A 130 -0.19 4.09 -28.57
C PRO A 130 0.57 2.76 -28.64
N ALA A 131 -0.14 1.72 -29.11
CA ALA A 131 0.34 0.35 -29.20
C ALA A 131 1.46 0.17 -30.22
#